data_AF-A0A968CZT2-F1
#
_entry.id   AF-A0A968CZT2-F1
#
_cell.length_a   1.000
_cell.length_b   1.000
_cell.length_c   1.000
_cell.angle_alpha   90.00
_cell.angle_beta   90.00
_cell.angle_gamma   90.00
#
_symmetry.space_group_name_H-M   'P 1'
#
loop_
_entity.id
_entity.type
_entity.pdbx_description
1 polymer ?
#
loop_
_entity_poly.entity_id
_entity_poly.type
_entity_poly.pdbx_seq_one_letter_code
_entity_poly.pdbx_strand_id
1 'polypeptide(L)'
;MPILAVIGITVEGQREVLAFRVGERENQMAWEDLMDDLKERGVEKVGLWITDGNQATINAVEHKFPDSARQRCIKHKMDNILGYIPKKQQEQVKPELKAIF
;
A
#
# COMPACT_ATOMS: atom_id res chain seq x y z
N MET A 1 -18.31 0.31 -2.01
CA MET A 1 -17.61 -0.94 -2.36
C MET A 1 -16.19 -0.54 -2.75
N PRO A 2 -15.17 -0.84 -1.93
CA PRO A 2 -13.79 -0.50 -2.22
C PRO A 2 -13.25 -1.30 -3.40
N ILE A 3 -12.26 -0.73 -4.10
CA ILE A 3 -11.46 -1.44 -5.09
C ILE A 3 -10.09 -1.69 -4.45
N LEU A 4 -9.73 -2.97 -4.32
CA LEU A 4 -8.38 -3.36 -3.94
C LEU A 4 -7.53 -3.38 -5.20
N ALA A 5 -6.38 -2.71 -5.15
CA ALA A 5 -5.45 -2.62 -6.26
C ALA A 5 -4.03 -2.93 -5.79
N VAL A 6 -3.30 -3.69 -6.59
CA VAL A 6 -1.87 -3.91 -6.40
C VAL A 6 -1.14 -3.52 -7.68
N ILE A 7 -0.18 -2.63 -7.52
CA ILE A 7 0.73 -2.19 -8.58
C ILE A 7 2.13 -2.68 -8.21
N GLY A 8 2.73 -3.47 -9.10
CA GLY A 8 4.08 -3.97 -8.98
C GLY A 8 5.08 -3.06 -9.68
N ILE A 9 6.34 -3.17 -9.26
CA ILE A 9 7.49 -2.65 -9.98
C ILE A 9 8.42 -3.82 -10.25
N THR A 10 8.74 -4.08 -11.52
CA THR A 10 9.66 -5.17 -11.91
C THR A 10 11.10 -4.82 -11.54
N VAL A 11 12.02 -5.79 -11.66
CA VAL A 11 13.45 -5.56 -11.38
C VAL A 11 14.10 -4.60 -12.38
N GLU A 12 13.50 -4.42 -13.56
CA GLU A 12 13.84 -3.43 -14.58
C GLU A 12 13.20 -2.05 -14.32
N GLY A 13 12.45 -1.90 -13.23
CA GLY A 13 11.79 -0.65 -12.85
C GLY A 13 10.49 -0.36 -13.58
N GLN A 14 9.93 -1.33 -14.31
CA GLN A 14 8.67 -1.15 -15.04
C GLN A 14 7.48 -1.29 -14.10
N ARG A 15 6.46 -0.44 -14.27
CA ARG A 15 5.24 -0.49 -13.46
C ARG A 15 4.22 -1.39 -14.13
N GLU A 16 3.64 -2.30 -13.34
CA GLU A 16 2.62 -3.21 -13.81
C GLU A 16 1.43 -3.23 -12.86
N VAL A 17 0.23 -3.25 -13.42
CA VAL A 17 -0.97 -3.55 -12.64
C VAL A 17 -1.00 -5.05 -12.42
N LEU A 18 -0.82 -5.48 -11.16
CA LEU A 18 -0.82 -6.89 -10.82
C LEU A 18 -2.23 -7.39 -10.51
N ALA A 19 -3.07 -6.59 -9.85
CA ALA A 19 -4.42 -6.99 -9.51
C ALA A 19 -5.38 -5.80 -9.37
N PHE A 20 -6.64 -6.04 -9.74
CA PHE A 20 -7.79 -5.24 -9.35
C PHE A 20 -8.88 -6.19 -8.88
N ARG A 21 -9.38 -6.01 -7.65
CA ARG A 21 -10.56 -6.73 -7.16
C ARG A 21 -11.55 -5.78 -6.52
N VAL A 22 -12.82 -6.05 -6.79
CA VAL A 22 -13.92 -5.41 -6.09
C VAL A 22 -14.03 -6.10 -4.74
N GLY A 23 -13.70 -5.40 -3.66
CA GLY A 23 -13.87 -5.92 -2.30
C GLY A 23 -15.29 -5.65 -1.82
N GLU A 24 -15.97 -6.64 -1.24
CA GLU A 24 -17.23 -6.38 -0.53
C GLU A 24 -16.98 -5.43 0.66
N ARG A 25 -15.83 -5.58 1.35
CA ARG A 25 -15.29 -4.72 2.41
C ARG A 25 -13.77 -4.73 2.38
N GLU A 26 -13.12 -3.69 2.92
CA GLU A 26 -11.67 -3.68 3.15
C GLU A 26 -11.32 -4.46 4.44
N ASN A 27 -11.49 -5.78 4.40
CA ASN A 27 -11.11 -6.66 5.50
C ASN A 27 -9.86 -7.47 5.15
N GLN A 28 -9.28 -8.14 6.15
CA GLN A 28 -8.03 -8.88 5.99
C GLN A 28 -8.19 -10.03 4.99
N MET A 29 -9.31 -10.75 5.04
CA MET A 29 -9.61 -11.87 4.15
C MET A 29 -9.58 -11.46 2.67
N ALA A 30 -10.19 -10.32 2.32
CA ALA A 30 -10.19 -9.83 0.94
C ALA A 30 -8.78 -9.50 0.42
N TRP A 31 -7.87 -9.04 1.30
CA TRP A 31 -6.47 -8.83 0.95
C TRP A 31 -5.71 -10.15 0.83
N GLU A 32 -5.96 -11.10 1.73
CA GLU A 32 -5.35 -12.43 1.70
C GLU A 32 -5.74 -13.20 0.44
N ASP A 33 -7.02 -13.16 0.04
CA ASP A 33 -7.51 -13.79 -1.19
C ASP A 33 -6.85 -13.17 -2.44
N LEU A 34 -6.70 -11.84 -2.45
CA LEU A 34 -5.99 -11.16 -3.54
C LEU A 34 -4.52 -11.59 -3.60
N MET A 35 -3.86 -11.73 -2.44
CA MET A 35 -2.46 -12.15 -2.35
C MET A 35 -2.25 -13.61 -2.73
N ASP A 36 -3.19 -14.49 -2.40
CA ASP A 36 -3.16 -15.89 -2.85
C ASP A 36 -3.30 -15.96 -4.38
N ASP A 37 -4.18 -15.16 -4.98
CA ASP A 37 -4.28 -15.03 -6.45
C ASP A 37 -2.95 -14.59 -7.09
N LEU A 38 -2.20 -13.68 -6.45
CA LEU A 38 -0.86 -13.30 -6.95
C LEU A 38 0.09 -14.50 -6.94
N LYS A 39 0.08 -15.29 -5.86
CA LYS A 39 0.95 -16.47 -5.72
C LYS A 39 0.59 -17.56 -6.70
N GLU A 40 -0.71 -17.83 -6.89
CA GLU A 40 -1.20 -18.80 -7.87
C GLU A 40 -0.78 -18.43 -9.31
N ARG A 41 -0.67 -17.13 -9.61
CA ARG A 41 -0.14 -16.63 -10.87
C ARG A 41 1.39 -16.59 -10.97
N GLY A 42 2.10 -17.04 -9.93
CA GLY A 42 3.56 -17.22 -9.94
C GLY A 42 4.36 -16.14 -9.20
N VAL A 43 3.73 -15.24 -8.43
CA VAL A 43 4.47 -14.31 -7.57
C VAL A 43 5.06 -15.07 -6.38
N GLU A 44 6.35 -15.39 -6.45
CA GLU A 44 7.04 -16.14 -5.40
C GLU A 44 7.59 -15.24 -4.28
N LYS A 45 8.21 -14.11 -4.66
CA LYS A 45 8.90 -13.21 -3.72
C LYS A 45 8.62 -11.76 -4.05
N VAL A 46 8.40 -10.97 -3.01
CA VAL A 46 8.26 -9.52 -3.09
C VAL A 46 9.27 -8.92 -2.12
N GLY A 47 10.19 -8.07 -2.60
CA GLY A 47 11.20 -7.47 -1.73
C GLY A 47 10.62 -6.45 -0.74
N LEU A 48 9.62 -5.68 -1.18
CA LEU A 48 9.03 -4.58 -0.41
C LEU A 48 7.54 -4.43 -0.71
N TRP A 49 6.72 -4.42 0.33
CA TRP A 49 5.32 -3.99 0.28
C TRP A 49 5.18 -2.57 0.82
N ILE A 50 4.53 -1.69 0.04
CA ILE A 50 4.19 -0.33 0.45
C ILE A 50 2.68 -0.22 0.62
N THR A 51 2.21 -0.02 1.86
CA THR A 51 0.78 0.06 2.17
C THR A 51 0.40 1.41 2.77
N ASP A 52 -0.85 1.84 2.59
CA ASP A 52 -1.39 3.06 3.19
C ASP A 52 -1.55 2.96 4.72
N GLY A 53 -1.25 1.77 5.26
CA GLY A 53 -1.24 1.31 6.64
C GLY A 53 -2.60 1.17 7.31
N ASN A 54 -3.59 0.77 6.51
CA ASN A 54 -4.72 -0.03 6.96
C ASN A 54 -4.23 -1.34 7.63
N GLN A 55 -4.77 -1.67 8.81
CA GLN A 55 -4.35 -2.84 9.59
C GLN A 55 -4.67 -4.16 8.90
N ALA A 56 -5.79 -4.25 8.18
CA ALA A 56 -6.15 -5.46 7.44
C ALA A 56 -5.11 -5.80 6.36
N THR A 57 -4.64 -4.80 5.62
CA THR A 57 -3.58 -4.99 4.62
C THR A 57 -2.25 -5.34 5.27
N ILE A 58 -1.91 -4.71 6.40
CA ILE A 58 -0.67 -5.01 7.14
C ILE A 58 -0.67 -6.48 7.58
N ASN A 59 -1.74 -6.94 8.23
CA ASN A 59 -1.85 -8.31 8.70
C ASN A 59 -1.79 -9.30 7.52
N ALA A 60 -2.47 -9.00 6.42
CA ALA A 60 -2.46 -9.85 5.23
C ALA A 60 -1.05 -9.97 4.62
N VAL A 61 -0.30 -8.86 4.53
CA VAL A 61 1.11 -8.91 4.07
C VAL A 61 1.97 -9.74 5.02
N GLU A 62 1.87 -9.52 6.33
CA GLU A 62 2.67 -10.25 7.32
C GLU A 62 2.35 -11.75 7.34
N HIS A 63 1.11 -12.12 7.04
CA HIS A 63 0.69 -13.51 6.94
C HIS A 63 1.09 -14.17 5.61
N LYS A 64 0.82 -13.51 4.47
CA LYS A 64 1.03 -14.11 3.14
C LYS A 64 2.44 -13.92 2.62
N PHE A 65 3.14 -12.86 3.00
CA PHE A 65 4.49 -12.52 2.54
C PHE A 65 5.41 -12.20 3.74
N PRO A 66 5.64 -13.16 4.66
CA PRO A 66 6.34 -12.92 5.92
C PRO A 66 7.80 -12.47 5.75
N ASP A 67 8.45 -12.89 4.66
CA ASP A 67 9.85 -12.53 4.36
C ASP A 67 10.00 -11.18 3.67
N SER A 68 8.89 -10.53 3.29
CA SER A 68 8.92 -9.24 2.62
C SER A 68 9.12 -8.09 3.61
N ALA A 69 9.97 -7.12 3.25
CA ALA A 69 9.98 -5.86 3.98
C ALA A 69 8.65 -5.13 3.81
N ARG A 70 8.25 -4.38 4.84
CA ARG A 70 7.04 -3.55 4.82
C ARG A 70 7.37 -2.10 5.09
N GLN A 71 6.82 -1.20 4.27
CA GLN A 71 6.93 0.24 4.42
C GLN A 71 5.54 0.90 4.40
N ARG A 72 5.37 1.95 5.20
CA ARG A 72 4.19 2.83 5.13
C ARG A 72 4.33 3.75 3.91
N CYS A 73 3.27 3.89 3.12
CA CYS A 73 3.22 4.83 2.01
C CYS A 73 3.41 6.27 2.52
N ILE A 74 4.52 6.89 2.12
CA ILE A 74 4.89 8.26 2.53
C ILE A 74 3.84 9.26 2.05
N LYS A 75 3.34 9.13 0.82
CA LYS A 75 2.27 9.99 0.29
C LYS A 75 1.06 9.97 1.21
N HIS A 76 0.53 8.79 1.53
CA HIS A 76 -0.64 8.69 2.42
C HIS A 76 -0.32 9.16 3.84
N LYS A 77 0.89 8.92 4.34
CA LYS A 77 1.31 9.43 5.64
C LYS A 77 1.35 10.96 5.67
N MET A 78 1.88 11.60 4.63
CA MET A 78 1.91 13.05 4.48
C MET A 78 0.48 13.62 4.37
N ASP A 79 -0.39 13.02 3.57
CA ASP A 79 -1.77 13.45 3.44
C ASP A 79 -2.52 13.34 4.77
N ASN A 80 -2.30 12.25 5.53
CA ASN A 80 -2.87 12.09 6.86
C ASN A 80 -2.39 13.20 7.81
N ILE A 81 -1.11 13.56 7.79
CA ILE A 81 -0.56 14.66 8.61
C ILE A 81 -1.18 16.00 8.17
N LEU A 82 -1.19 16.30 6.87
CA LEU A 82 -1.77 17.53 6.32
C LEU A 82 -3.27 17.64 6.63
N GLY A 83 -3.98 16.53 6.75
CA GLY A 83 -5.39 16.48 7.13
C GLY A 83 -5.69 17.07 8.52
N TYR A 84 -4.71 17.07 9.43
CA TYR A 84 -4.83 17.71 10.75
C TYR A 84 -4.48 19.21 10.73
N ILE A 85 -4.01 19.73 9.59
CA ILE A 85 -3.53 21.12 9.47
C ILE A 85 -4.60 21.96 8.75
N PRO A 86 -4.90 23.19 9.23
CA PRO A 86 -5.81 24.09 8.53
C PRO A 86 -5.37 24.32 7.08
N LYS A 87 -6.32 24.27 6.13
CA LYS A 87 -6.03 24.38 4.68
C LYS A 87 -5.12 25.55 4.30
N LYS A 88 -5.30 26.71 4.95
CA LYS A 88 -4.50 27.92 4.72
C LYS A 88 -3.00 27.75 5.03
N GLN A 89 -2.63 26.80 5.88
CA GLN A 89 -1.25 26.55 6.30
C GLN A 89 -0.62 25.34 5.59
N GLN A 90 -1.43 24.51 4.91
CA GLN A 90 -0.93 23.27 4.29
C GLN A 90 0.13 23.52 3.21
N GLU A 91 0.02 24.61 2.44
CA GLU A 91 1.02 24.94 1.41
C GLU A 91 2.39 25.27 2.01
N GLN A 92 2.43 25.88 3.20
CA GLN A 92 3.67 26.21 3.90
C GLN A 92 4.29 24.98 4.57
N VAL A 93 3.47 24.09 5.12
CA VAL A 93 3.94 22.90 5.85
C VAL A 93 4.36 21.76 4.92
N LYS A 94 3.74 21.63 3.74
CA LYS A 94 4.00 20.51 2.82
C LYS A 94 5.48 20.36 2.41
N PRO A 95 6.25 21.42 2.08
CA PRO A 95 7.68 21.32 1.81
C PRO A 95 8.49 20.83 3.01
N GLU A 96 8.17 21.29 4.22
CA GLU A 96 8.84 20.84 5.46
C GLU A 96 8.59 19.36 5.72
N LEU A 97 7.35 18.88 5.52
CA LEU A 97 7.04 17.46 5.61
C LEU A 97 7.78 16.63 4.56
N LYS A 98 7.98 17.15 3.34
CA LYS A 98 8.79 16.47 2.32
C LYS A 98 10.26 16.37 2.68
N ALA A 99 10.79 17.26 3.52
CA ALA A 99 12.20 17.23 3.92
C ALA A 99 12.49 16.15 4.97
N ILE A 100 11.46 15.61 5.63
CA ILE A 100 11.59 14.55 6.65
C ILE A 100 11.65 13.15 6.03
N PHE A 101 11.01 12.95 4.88
CA PHE A 101 10.87 11.66 4.21
C PHE A 101 11.73 11.56 2.95
#